data_AF-A0A1S3QIT0-F1
#
_entry.id   AF-A0A1S3QIT0-F1
#
_cell.length_a   1.000
_cell.length_b   1.000
_cell.length_c   1.000
_cell.angle_alpha   90.00
_cell.angle_beta   90.00
_cell.angle_gamma   90.00
#
_symmetry.space_group_name_H-M   'P 1'
#
loop_
_entity.id
_entity.type
_entity.pdbx_description
1 polymer ?
#
loop_
_entity_poly.entity_id
_entity_poly.type
_entity_poly.pdbx_seq_one_letter_code
_entity_poly.pdbx_strand_id
1 'polypeptide(L)'
;MVAWDRHDNTVITAANNLTLKVWNSTTGNLIHILMGHEDEVFVLEPHPFDPRILFSAGHDGNAIVWDLARGVKIRSYFNMIEGQGHGAVFDCKCSPDGQHFAATDSHGHLLIFGFGSSSKYDKVHTRSLLLLYYITTTIL
;
A
#
# COMPACT_ATOMS: atom_id res chain seq x y z
N MET A 1 -8.19 -11.50 0.49
CA MET A 1 -7.03 -11.45 1.42
C MET A 1 -7.45 -10.93 2.78
N VAL A 2 -6.63 -11.16 3.81
CA VAL A 2 -6.78 -10.57 5.15
C VAL A 2 -5.43 -10.12 5.71
N ALA A 3 -5.42 -9.01 6.44
CA ALA A 3 -4.28 -8.51 7.20
C ALA A 3 -4.76 -7.95 8.55
N TRP A 4 -3.88 -7.99 9.55
CA TRP A 4 -4.07 -7.30 10.83
C TRP A 4 -3.26 -6.00 10.80
N ASP A 5 -3.73 -4.92 11.41
CA ASP A 5 -2.81 -3.84 11.75
C ASP A 5 -1.81 -4.31 12.81
N ARG A 6 -0.68 -3.60 12.93
CA ARG A 6 0.39 -4.06 13.82
C ARG A 6 0.03 -3.96 15.31
N HIS A 7 -0.98 -3.16 15.64
CA HIS A 7 -1.41 -2.90 17.02
C HIS A 7 -2.63 -3.71 17.45
N ASP A 8 -3.07 -4.68 16.64
CA ASP A 8 -4.20 -5.55 16.96
C ASP A 8 -5.54 -4.81 17.13
N ASN A 9 -5.66 -3.59 16.60
CA ASN A 9 -6.86 -2.77 16.70
C ASN A 9 -7.84 -3.02 15.56
N THR A 10 -7.32 -3.34 14.38
CA THR A 10 -8.13 -3.50 13.17
C THR A 10 -7.70 -4.68 12.31
N VAL A 11 -8.69 -5.31 11.70
CA VAL A 11 -8.51 -6.31 10.65
C VAL A 11 -8.92 -5.68 9.33
N ILE A 12 -8.14 -5.90 8.29
CA ILE A 12 -8.41 -5.42 6.94
C ILE A 12 -8.66 -6.63 6.05
N THR A 13 -9.76 -6.59 5.30
CA THR A 13 -10.10 -7.64 4.33
C THR A 13 -10.27 -7.04 2.95
N ALA A 14 -9.66 -7.67 1.95
CA ALA A 14 -10.00 -7.42 0.56
C ALA A 14 -11.10 -8.39 0.12
N ALA A 15 -12.21 -7.86 -0.38
CA ALA A 15 -13.38 -8.62 -0.80
C ALA A 15 -13.53 -8.61 -2.34
N ASN A 16 -14.24 -9.61 -2.87
CA ASN A 16 -14.45 -9.79 -4.32
C ASN A 16 -15.23 -8.65 -4.99
N ASN A 17 -15.82 -7.74 -4.21
CA ASN A 17 -16.48 -6.54 -4.72
C ASN A 17 -15.52 -5.35 -4.89
N LEU A 18 -14.20 -5.62 -4.98
CA LEU A 18 -13.13 -4.65 -5.24
C LEU A 18 -12.91 -3.62 -4.12
N THR A 19 -13.56 -3.83 -2.97
CA THR A 19 -13.43 -2.95 -1.80
C THR A 19 -12.55 -3.58 -0.74
N LEU A 20 -11.86 -2.71 0.00
CA LEU A 20 -11.28 -3.10 1.29
C LEU A 20 -12.25 -2.74 2.40
N LYS A 21 -12.34 -3.60 3.41
CA LYS A 21 -13.12 -3.34 4.62
C LYS A 21 -12.20 -3.34 5.82
N VAL A 22 -12.41 -2.37 6.71
CA VAL A 22 -11.67 -2.22 7.96
C VAL A 22 -12.62 -2.55 9.10
N TRP A 23 -12.23 -3.51 9.93
CA TRP A 23 -13.03 -4.03 11.03
C TRP A 23 -12.35 -3.74 12.35
N ASN A 24 -13.12 -3.45 13.38
CA ASN A 24 -12.59 -3.44 14.74
C ASN A 24 -12.32 -4.88 15.17
N SER A 25 -11.07 -5.20 15.55
CA SER A 25 -10.63 -6.57 15.87
C SER A 25 -11.37 -7.17 17.07
N THR A 26 -11.74 -6.34 18.05
CA THR A 26 -12.34 -6.79 19.32
C THR A 26 -13.85 -6.99 19.20
N THR A 27 -14.55 -6.05 18.55
CA THR A 27 -16.01 -6.04 18.48
C THR A 27 -16.56 -6.67 17.20
N GLY A 28 -15.72 -6.84 16.16
CA GLY A 28 -16.15 -7.30 14.84
C GLY A 28 -16.94 -6.25 14.03
N ASN A 29 -17.08 -5.03 14.54
CA ASN A 29 -17.82 -3.98 13.84
C ASN A 29 -17.06 -3.47 12.60
N LEU A 30 -17.79 -3.26 11.51
CA LEU A 30 -17.26 -2.58 10.32
C LEU A 30 -17.04 -1.10 10.65
N ILE A 31 -15.80 -0.64 10.48
CA ILE A 31 -15.40 0.76 10.73
C ILE A 31 -15.44 1.55 9.42
N HIS A 32 -14.79 1.04 8.37
CA HIS A 32 -14.63 1.74 7.09
C HIS A 32 -14.79 0.81 5.89
N ILE A 33 -15.23 1.38 4.77
CA ILE A 33 -15.15 0.78 3.44
C ILE A 33 -14.22 1.65 2.60
N LEU A 34 -13.11 1.09 2.15
CA LEU A 34 -12.11 1.79 1.34
C LEU A 34 -12.35 1.43 -0.13
N MET A 35 -12.56 2.46 -0.95
CA MET A 35 -12.88 2.34 -2.38
C MET A 35 -11.77 2.96 -3.22
N GLY A 36 -11.40 2.27 -4.30
CA GLY A 36 -10.42 2.79 -5.25
C GLY A 36 -9.63 1.75 -6.03
N HIS A 37 -9.78 0.46 -5.73
CA HIS A 37 -9.35 -0.61 -6.62
C HIS A 37 -10.42 -0.91 -7.66
N GLU A 38 -9.99 -1.30 -8.84
CA GLU A 38 -10.85 -1.62 -10.00
C GLU A 38 -10.77 -3.10 -10.40
N ASP A 39 -9.95 -3.88 -9.70
CA ASP A 39 -9.80 -5.33 -9.87
C ASP A 39 -9.29 -5.98 -8.57
N GLU A 40 -9.04 -7.29 -8.59
CA GLU A 40 -8.63 -8.10 -7.44
C GLU A 40 -7.42 -7.53 -6.71
N VAL A 41 -7.51 -7.45 -5.37
CA VAL A 41 -6.42 -6.99 -4.51
C VAL A 41 -5.63 -8.19 -3.99
N PHE A 42 -4.34 -8.20 -4.29
CA PHE A 42 -3.39 -9.27 -3.91
C PHE A 42 -2.36 -8.83 -2.87
N VAL A 43 -2.39 -7.57 -2.45
CA VAL A 43 -1.52 -7.03 -1.41
C VAL A 43 -2.32 -6.28 -0.36
N LEU A 44 -2.07 -6.60 0.90
CA LEU A 44 -2.44 -5.82 2.08
C LEU A 44 -1.24 -5.82 3.03
N GLU A 45 -0.45 -4.75 3.02
CA GLU A 45 0.77 -4.62 3.81
C GLU A 45 0.62 -3.46 4.81
N PRO A 46 0.32 -3.78 6.09
CA PRO A 46 0.29 -2.80 7.16
C PRO A 46 1.68 -2.22 7.44
N HIS A 47 1.74 -0.95 7.79
CA HIS A 47 2.99 -0.34 8.19
C HIS A 47 3.44 -0.83 9.59
N PRO A 48 4.74 -1.06 9.84
CA PRO A 48 5.23 -1.70 11.07
C PRO A 48 5.11 -0.84 12.35
N PHE A 49 5.03 0.50 12.23
CA PHE A 49 4.98 1.42 13.37
C PHE A 49 3.78 2.37 13.43
N ASP A 50 3.32 2.91 12.29
CA ASP A 50 2.10 3.71 12.20
C ASP A 50 0.86 2.83 11.92
N PRO A 51 -0.03 2.58 12.90
CA PRO A 51 -1.24 1.76 12.72
C PRO A 51 -2.22 2.33 11.70
N ARG A 52 -2.07 3.61 11.33
CA ARG A 52 -2.97 4.25 10.38
C ARG A 52 -2.62 3.88 8.95
N ILE A 53 -1.39 3.45 8.66
CA ILE A 53 -0.93 3.30 7.29
C ILE A 53 -1.09 1.85 6.83
N LEU A 54 -1.79 1.70 5.72
CA LEU A 54 -1.88 0.45 4.96
C LEU A 54 -1.47 0.72 3.52
N PHE A 55 -0.65 -0.17 2.97
CA PHE A 55 -0.40 -0.27 1.54
C PHE A 55 -1.25 -1.41 0.95
N SER A 56 -1.93 -1.16 -0.17
CA SER A 56 -2.62 -2.19 -0.94
C SER A 56 -2.28 -2.11 -2.42
N ALA A 57 -2.30 -3.25 -3.09
CA ALA A 57 -2.07 -3.35 -4.52
C ALA A 57 -2.69 -4.62 -5.11
N GLY A 58 -2.88 -4.66 -6.43
CA GLY A 58 -3.62 -5.75 -7.06
C GLY A 58 -3.45 -5.88 -8.57
N HIS A 59 -4.38 -6.64 -9.18
CA HIS A 59 -4.43 -6.91 -10.61
C HIS A 59 -4.63 -5.63 -11.43
N ASP A 60 -5.34 -4.66 -10.86
CA ASP A 60 -5.61 -3.36 -11.48
C ASP A 60 -4.38 -2.47 -11.62
N GLY A 61 -3.19 -2.93 -11.22
CA GLY A 61 -1.95 -2.15 -11.26
C GLY A 61 -1.95 -0.93 -10.33
N ASN A 62 -3.01 -0.71 -9.54
CA ASN A 62 -3.03 0.37 -8.56
C ASN A 62 -2.23 -0.03 -7.33
N ALA A 63 -1.37 0.87 -6.86
CA ALA A 63 -0.74 0.81 -5.55
C ALA A 63 -1.25 1.98 -4.71
N ILE A 64 -1.93 1.69 -3.60
CA ILE A 64 -2.69 2.67 -2.84
C ILE A 64 -2.21 2.68 -1.38
N VAL A 65 -1.98 3.88 -0.86
CA VAL A 65 -1.68 4.11 0.55
C VAL A 65 -2.93 4.70 1.21
N TRP A 66 -3.35 4.10 2.33
CA TRP A 66 -4.56 4.46 3.06
C TRP A 66 -4.27 5.00 4.46
N ASP A 67 -5.15 5.86 4.95
CA ASP A 67 -5.28 6.20 6.37
C ASP A 67 -6.46 5.39 6.95
N LEU A 68 -6.17 4.32 7.68
CA LEU A 68 -7.14 3.43 8.30
C LEU A 68 -7.94 4.10 9.43
N ALA A 69 -7.37 5.10 10.11
CA ALA A 69 -8.10 5.80 11.16
C ALA A 69 -9.18 6.71 10.55
N ARG A 70 -8.86 7.36 9.43
CA ARG A 70 -9.76 8.29 8.73
C ARG A 70 -10.62 7.63 7.66
N GLY A 71 -10.27 6.41 7.23
CA GLY A 71 -10.97 5.70 6.16
C GLY A 71 -10.77 6.31 4.78
N VAL A 72 -9.62 6.97 4.54
CA VAL A 72 -9.39 7.71 3.29
C VAL A 72 -8.14 7.26 2.54
N LYS A 73 -8.16 7.42 1.21
CA LYS A 73 -6.99 7.29 0.36
C LYS A 73 -6.03 8.44 0.64
N ILE A 74 -4.79 8.16 1.03
CA ILE A 74 -3.72 9.15 1.16
C ILE A 74 -3.12 9.41 -0.22
N ARG A 75 -2.82 8.34 -0.96
CA ARG A 75 -2.20 8.43 -2.28
C ARG A 75 -2.43 7.18 -3.12
N SER A 76 -2.40 7.32 -4.44
CA SER A 76 -2.51 6.26 -5.44
C SER A 76 -1.36 6.37 -6.43
N TYR A 77 -0.88 5.23 -6.90
CA TYR A 77 0.00 5.06 -8.06
C TYR A 77 -0.61 4.06 -9.00
N PHE A 78 -0.35 4.24 -10.29
CA PHE A 78 -0.72 3.28 -11.30
C PHE A 78 0.55 2.75 -11.94
N ASN A 79 0.79 1.45 -11.81
CA ASN A 79 1.96 0.78 -12.37
C ASN A 79 1.79 0.66 -13.88
N MET A 80 2.15 1.71 -14.61
CA MET A 80 2.15 1.76 -16.07
C MET A 80 3.59 1.85 -16.57
N ILE A 81 4.00 0.89 -17.41
CA ILE A 81 5.31 0.88 -18.05
C ILE A 81 5.13 1.14 -19.55
N GLU A 82 5.85 2.13 -20.05
CA GLU A 82 5.86 2.47 -21.47
C GLU A 82 6.29 1.26 -22.31
N GLY A 83 5.44 0.88 -23.28
CA GLY A 83 5.67 -0.27 -24.15
C GLY A 83 5.30 -1.65 -23.56
N GLN A 84 4.94 -1.74 -22.28
CA GLN A 84 4.51 -3.01 -21.65
C GLN A 84 3.08 -2.97 -21.08
N GLY A 85 2.51 -1.78 -20.89
CA GLY A 85 1.17 -1.63 -20.29
C GLY A 85 1.24 -1.65 -18.77
N HIS A 86 0.10 -1.93 -18.13
CA HIS A 86 0.06 -1.98 -16.66
C HIS A 86 0.50 -3.36 -16.15
N GLY A 87 1.25 -3.37 -15.05
CA GLY A 87 1.68 -4.60 -14.39
C GLY A 87 0.89 -4.85 -13.11
N ALA A 88 0.28 -6.03 -12.98
CA ALA A 88 -0.36 -6.46 -11.75
C ALA A 88 0.67 -6.58 -10.62
N VAL A 89 0.33 -6.15 -9.41
CA VAL A 89 1.23 -6.23 -8.24
C VAL A 89 0.79 -7.40 -7.37
N PHE A 90 1.71 -8.34 -7.11
CA PHE A 90 1.38 -9.60 -6.44
C PHE A 90 1.88 -9.73 -5.01
N ASP A 91 2.98 -9.07 -4.67
CA ASP A 91 3.52 -9.10 -3.30
C ASP A 91 4.14 -7.73 -2.96
N CYS A 92 4.18 -7.45 -1.67
CA CYS A 92 4.80 -6.25 -1.12
C CYS A 92 5.29 -6.51 0.30
N LYS A 93 6.39 -5.87 0.68
CA LYS A 93 6.93 -5.89 2.04
C LYS A 93 7.32 -4.48 2.45
N CYS A 94 6.96 -4.10 3.67
CA CYS A 94 7.47 -2.88 4.28
C CYS A 94 8.91 -3.10 4.77
N SER A 95 9.77 -2.10 4.59
CA SER A 95 11.12 -2.14 5.14
C SER A 95 11.08 -2.16 6.67
N PRO A 96 12.07 -2.79 7.35
CA PRO A 96 12.09 -2.88 8.82
C PRO A 96 12.09 -1.53 9.53
N ASP A 97 12.59 -0.47 8.89
CA ASP A 97 12.57 0.91 9.42
C ASP A 97 11.27 1.66 9.12
N GLY A 98 10.32 1.05 8.40
CA GLY A 98 9.04 1.65 8.03
C GLY A 98 9.16 2.72 6.94
N GLN A 99 10.34 2.93 6.36
CA GLN A 99 10.57 4.03 5.44
C GLN A 99 10.26 3.68 3.98
N HIS A 100 10.06 2.42 3.64
CA HIS A 100 9.80 1.97 2.28
C HIS A 100 8.81 0.81 2.22
N PHE A 101 8.19 0.66 1.05
CA PHE A 101 7.56 -0.57 0.61
C PHE A 101 8.26 -1.05 -0.66
N ALA A 102 8.58 -2.34 -0.71
CA ALA A 102 9.11 -3.00 -1.88
C ALA A 102 8.08 -3.98 -2.42
N ALA A 103 7.75 -3.89 -3.70
CA ALA A 103 6.75 -4.73 -4.34
C ALA A 103 7.27 -5.28 -5.67
N THR A 104 6.67 -6.36 -6.17
CA THR A 104 6.99 -6.92 -7.49
C THR A 104 5.75 -6.99 -8.37
N ASP A 105 5.94 -6.71 -9.65
CA ASP A 105 4.86 -6.76 -10.64
C ASP A 105 4.92 -7.98 -11.58
N SER A 106 3.88 -8.13 -12.39
CA SER A 106 3.73 -9.20 -13.39
C SER A 106 4.75 -9.14 -14.54
N HIS A 107 5.48 -8.04 -14.68
CA HIS A 107 6.51 -7.85 -15.71
C HIS A 107 7.92 -8.15 -15.19
N GLY A 108 8.07 -8.54 -13.92
CA GLY A 108 9.35 -8.84 -13.30
C GLY A 108 10.09 -7.60 -12.81
N HIS A 109 9.38 -6.50 -12.55
CA HIS A 109 9.97 -5.31 -11.98
C HIS A 109 9.91 -5.31 -10.45
N LEU A 110 10.97 -4.81 -9.83
CA LEU A 110 10.96 -4.35 -8.45
C LEU A 110 10.48 -2.89 -8.40
N LEU A 111 9.44 -2.64 -7.62
CA LEU A 111 8.87 -1.32 -7.33
C LEU A 111 9.26 -0.93 -5.91
N ILE A 112 9.86 0.26 -5.72
CA ILE A 112 10.15 0.81 -4.39
C ILE A 112 9.32 2.09 -4.18
N PHE A 113 8.63 2.15 -3.05
CA PHE A 113 7.81 3.28 -2.60
C PHE A 113 8.35 3.79 -1.26
N GLY A 114 8.90 5.01 -1.19
CA GLY A 114 9.47 5.57 0.06
C GLY A 114 8.59 6.57 0.79
N PHE A 115 8.78 6.78 2.09
CA PHE A 115 8.22 7.91 2.84
C PHE A 115 9.32 8.97 3.04
N GLY A 116 9.42 10.00 2.18
CA GLY A 116 10.41 11.06 2.38
C GLY A 116 10.70 11.98 1.19
N SER A 117 11.37 13.11 1.45
CA SER A 117 11.82 14.10 0.46
C SER A 117 12.66 13.46 -0.65
N SER A 118 12.58 13.98 -1.89
CA SER A 118 13.40 13.55 -3.04
C SER A 118 14.90 13.85 -2.88
N SER A 119 15.29 14.55 -1.81
CA SER A 119 16.68 14.85 -1.48
C SER A 119 17.32 13.71 -0.69
N LYS A 120 18.46 13.20 -1.20
CA LYS A 120 19.27 12.11 -0.62
C LYS A 120 19.72 12.34 0.84
N TYR A 121 19.60 13.57 1.37
CA TYR A 121 20.14 13.96 2.68
C TYR A 121 19.12 14.58 3.64
N ASP A 122 17.85 14.67 3.27
CA ASP A 122 16.84 15.20 4.18
C ASP A 122 16.36 14.09 5.13
N LYS A 123 16.75 14.19 6.40
CA LYS A 123 16.05 13.45 7.46
C LYS A 123 14.58 13.87 7.44
N VAL A 124 13.71 12.87 7.28
CA VAL A 124 12.26 13.02 7.20
C VAL A 124 11.78 13.76 8.45
N HIS A 125 11.29 15.00 8.26
CA HIS A 125 10.62 15.73 9.33
C HIS A 125 9.27 15.07 9.59
N THR A 126 9.01 14.78 10.86
CA THR A 126 7.99 13.84 11.36
C THR A 126 6.53 14.20 11.07
N ARG A 127 6.22 15.23 10.26
CA ARG A 127 4.84 15.72 10.12
C ARG A 127 4.41 16.23 8.75
N SER A 128 5.25 16.24 7.73
CA SER A 128 4.88 16.97 6.51
C SER A 128 5.37 16.28 5.24
N LEU A 129 4.39 15.88 4.41
CA LEU A 129 4.49 15.45 3.02
C LEU A 129 5.11 14.06 2.80
N LEU A 130 4.22 13.07 2.57
CA LEU A 130 4.57 11.86 1.82
C LEU A 130 4.92 12.29 0.38
N LEU A 131 6.19 12.54 0.13
CA LEU A 131 6.74 12.33 -1.19
C LEU A 131 7.16 10.85 -1.24
N LEU A 132 6.64 10.15 -2.23
CA LEU A 132 6.83 8.74 -2.45
C LEU A 132 7.42 8.68 -3.84
N TYR A 133 8.69 8.34 -3.94
CA TYR A 133 9.36 8.12 -5.22
C TYR A 133 9.13 6.68 -5.66
N TYR A 134 9.04 6.49 -6.97
CA TYR A 134 8.78 5.22 -7.65
C TYR A 134 10.00 4.90 -8.52
N ILE A 135 10.65 3.77 -8.24
CA ILE A 135 11.77 3.27 -9.04
C ILE A 135 11.39 1.87 -9.50
N THR A 136 11.41 1.65 -10.81
CA THR A 136 11.33 0.33 -11.43
C THR A 136 12.73 -0.15 -11.77
N THR A 137 13.01 -1.40 -11.40
CA THR A 137 14.23 -2.09 -11.86
C THR A 137 13.83 -3.47 -12.34
N THR A 138 14.22 -3.82 -13.57
CA THR A 138 14.02 -5.17 -14.11
C THR A 138 14.95 -6.14 -13.40
N ILE A 139 14.39 -7.22 -12.86
CA ILE A 139 15.16 -8.32 -12.31
C ILE A 139 15.58 -9.20 -13.49
N LEU A 140 16.88 -9.34 -13.73
CA LEU A 140 17.46 -10.21 -14.77
C LEU A 140 17.49 -11.68 -14.31
#